data_AF-A0A967Z172-F1
#
_entry.id   AF-A0A967Z172-F1
#
_cell.length_a   1.000
_cell.length_b   1.000
_cell.length_c   1.000
_cell.angle_alpha   90.00
_cell.angle_beta   90.00
_cell.angle_gamma   90.00
#
_symmetry.space_group_name_H-M   'P 1'
#
loop_
_entity.id
_entity.type
_entity.pdbx_description
1 polymer ?
#
loop_
_entity_poly.entity_id
_entity_poly.type
_entity_poly.pdbx_seq_one_letter_code
_entity_poly.pdbx_strand_id
1 'polypeptide(L)'
;MPWALAALPTVIIMIGMAYFVLMKMFSPEIQDIRSAQTVLKKKALRMGHTTAREKSIGLLMLLTIFTWIFYGERLGLANIAIASVVIAFVFRLLDWKEVEQDVNWGVFLMYGGAICLGFAMGRTGAAHWLADNTLGYLVHSSWGLLISLSFIALFLTEAISNTAAVALLLPLALGLAQDFQIDPRIVTLSLTIPSGLAFQLPMGTPATAIAYSSGYISVKDTVMGGMILKLFAFILFVLSIFFYWPSIGFEF
;
A
#
# COMPACT_ATOMS: atom_id res chain seq x y z
N MET A 1 -3.59 11.68 10.76
CA MET A 1 -4.34 12.59 9.86
C MET A 1 -3.58 13.09 8.63
N PRO A 2 -2.30 13.52 8.68
CA PRO A 2 -1.67 14.17 7.52
C PRO A 2 -1.49 13.27 6.29
N TRP A 3 -1.24 11.97 6.46
CA TRP A 3 -1.17 11.01 5.34
C TRP A 3 -2.48 10.92 4.56
N ALA A 4 -3.60 10.80 5.28
CA ALA A 4 -4.92 10.66 4.65
C ALA A 4 -5.25 11.92 3.85
N LEU A 5 -5.04 13.11 4.43
CA LEU A 5 -5.23 14.36 3.70
C LEU A 5 -4.33 14.43 2.46
N ALA A 6 -3.03 14.12 2.60
CA ALA A 6 -2.07 14.16 1.49
C ALA A 6 -2.40 13.22 0.32
N ALA A 7 -2.93 12.03 0.61
CA ALA A 7 -3.17 10.98 -0.39
C ALA A 7 -4.60 11.00 -0.97
N LEU A 8 -5.59 11.46 -0.20
CA LEU A 8 -7.00 11.29 -0.52
C LEU A 8 -7.45 11.93 -1.84
N PRO A 9 -7.03 13.15 -2.21
CA PRO A 9 -7.36 13.71 -3.53
C PRO A 9 -6.76 12.89 -4.68
N THR A 10 -5.50 12.47 -4.55
CA THR A 10 -4.82 11.64 -5.54
C THR A 10 -5.57 10.32 -5.72
N VAL A 11 -6.01 9.69 -4.62
CA VAL A 11 -6.76 8.41 -4.65
C VAL A 11 -8.14 8.59 -5.28
N ILE A 12 -8.91 9.63 -4.94
CA ILE A 12 -10.25 9.86 -5.51
C ILE A 12 -10.17 10.03 -7.02
N ILE A 13 -9.23 10.85 -7.49
CA ILE A 13 -9.03 11.08 -8.92
C ILE A 13 -8.57 9.79 -9.60
N MET A 14 -7.68 9.02 -8.95
CA MET A 14 -7.23 7.72 -9.45
C MET A 14 -8.36 6.71 -9.57
N ILE A 15 -9.29 6.64 -8.62
CA ILE A 15 -10.44 5.72 -8.68
C ILE A 15 -11.31 6.07 -9.90
N GLY A 16 -11.63 7.35 -10.08
CA GLY A 16 -12.41 7.80 -11.24
C GLY A 16 -11.72 7.48 -12.55
N MET A 17 -10.42 7.81 -12.67
CA MET A 17 -9.63 7.53 -13.86
C MET A 17 -9.49 6.03 -14.12
N ALA A 18 -9.25 5.21 -13.08
CA ALA A 18 -9.20 3.76 -13.21
C ALA A 18 -10.49 3.20 -13.77
N TYR A 19 -11.64 3.68 -13.28
CA TYR A 19 -12.93 3.32 -13.85
C TYR A 19 -13.03 3.67 -15.34
N PHE A 20 -12.68 4.91 -15.73
CA PHE A 20 -12.77 5.33 -17.13
C PHE A 20 -11.82 4.57 -18.06
N VAL A 21 -10.55 4.38 -17.65
CA VAL A 21 -9.54 3.66 -18.44
C VAL A 21 -9.97 2.21 -18.62
N LEU A 22 -10.37 1.53 -17.54
CA LEU A 22 -10.81 0.14 -17.60
C LEU A 22 -12.08 -0.03 -18.42
N MET A 23 -13.09 0.83 -18.24
CA MET A 23 -14.34 0.76 -19.03
C MET A 23 -14.12 1.02 -20.52
N LYS A 24 -13.15 1.87 -20.88
CA LYS A 24 -12.84 2.19 -22.28
C LYS A 24 -11.97 1.12 -22.95
N MET A 25 -11.04 0.51 -22.21
CA MET A 25 -10.14 -0.51 -22.73
C MET A 25 -10.74 -1.92 -22.70
N PHE A 26 -11.55 -2.22 -21.67
CA PHE A 26 -12.10 -3.53 -21.39
C PHE A 26 -13.61 -3.41 -21.17
N SER A 27 -14.34 -3.12 -22.25
CA SER A 27 -15.80 -3.01 -22.23
C SER A 27 -16.45 -4.27 -21.63
N PRO A 28 -17.38 -4.14 -20.67
CA PRO A 28 -18.03 -5.30 -20.05
C PRO A 28 -18.81 -6.14 -21.08
N GLU A 29 -18.40 -7.39 -21.27
CA GLU A 29 -19.06 -8.32 -22.21
C GLU A 29 -20.40 -8.83 -21.67
N ILE A 30 -20.55 -8.94 -20.35
CA ILE A 30 -21.77 -9.47 -19.70
C ILE A 30 -22.54 -8.31 -19.07
N GLN A 31 -23.64 -7.92 -19.71
CA GLN A 31 -24.54 -6.87 -19.21
C GLN A 31 -25.62 -7.43 -18.24
N ASP A 32 -25.85 -8.74 -18.24
CA ASP A 32 -26.89 -9.37 -17.42
C ASP A 32 -26.30 -10.17 -16.23
N ILE A 33 -26.53 -9.67 -15.02
CA ILE A 33 -25.99 -10.20 -13.75
C ILE A 33 -26.85 -11.38 -13.23
N ARG A 34 -27.98 -11.70 -13.85
CA ARG A 34 -28.92 -12.77 -13.39
C ARG A 34 -28.25 -14.13 -13.18
N SER A 35 -27.30 -14.50 -14.03
CA SER A 35 -26.58 -15.77 -13.89
C SER A 35 -25.69 -15.78 -12.64
N ALA A 36 -24.97 -14.69 -12.38
CA ALA A 36 -24.15 -14.53 -11.17
C ALA A 36 -24.99 -14.52 -9.89
N GLN A 37 -26.17 -13.87 -9.90
CA GLN A 37 -27.10 -13.91 -8.75
C GLN A 37 -27.58 -15.32 -8.44
N THR A 38 -27.77 -16.15 -9.46
CA THR A 38 -28.20 -17.55 -9.30
C THR A 38 -27.10 -18.39 -8.65
N VAL A 39 -25.84 -18.18 -9.04
CA VAL A 39 -24.67 -18.82 -8.43
C VAL A 39 -24.47 -18.35 -6.97
N LEU A 40 -24.59 -17.04 -6.72
CA LEU A 40 -24.47 -16.47 -5.37
C LEU A 40 -25.58 -16.97 -4.45
N LYS A 41 -26.84 -17.03 -4.92
CA LYS A 41 -27.95 -17.62 -4.15
C LYS A 41 -27.69 -19.09 -3.83
N LYS A 42 -27.20 -19.88 -4.80
CA LYS A 42 -26.80 -21.28 -4.55
C LYS A 42 -25.68 -21.41 -3.53
N LYS A 43 -24.67 -20.52 -3.56
CA LYS A 43 -23.57 -20.51 -2.59
C LYS A 43 -24.03 -20.06 -1.21
N ALA A 44 -24.89 -19.05 -1.12
CA ALA A 44 -25.51 -18.60 0.12
C ALA A 44 -26.36 -19.71 0.78
N LEU A 45 -27.12 -20.46 -0.02
CA LEU A 45 -27.89 -21.61 0.46
C LEU A 45 -27.01 -22.75 0.99
N ARG A 46 -25.77 -22.90 0.47
CA ARG A 46 -24.82 -23.94 0.90
C ARG A 46 -24.00 -23.58 2.13
N MET A 47 -23.77 -22.28 2.38
CA MET A 47 -22.99 -21.82 3.54
C MET A 47 -23.75 -22.00 4.88
N GLY A 48 -25.07 -22.20 4.85
CA GLY A 48 -25.86 -22.45 6.06
C GLY A 48 -25.96 -21.22 6.97
N HIS A 49 -26.26 -21.45 8.25
CA HIS A 49 -26.35 -20.38 9.25
C HIS A 49 -24.97 -20.02 9.81
N THR A 50 -24.75 -18.72 10.05
CA THR A 50 -23.52 -18.23 10.70
C THR A 50 -23.34 -18.86 12.07
N THR A 51 -22.16 -19.43 12.29
CA THR A 51 -21.84 -20.12 13.53
C THR A 51 -21.65 -19.13 14.69
N ALA A 52 -21.80 -19.60 15.94
CA ALA A 52 -21.54 -18.76 17.12
C ALA A 52 -20.09 -18.26 17.17
N ARG A 53 -19.14 -19.07 16.66
CA ARG A 53 -17.73 -18.70 16.50
C ARG A 53 -17.57 -17.53 15.53
N GLU A 54 -18.15 -17.61 14.34
CA GLU A 54 -18.12 -16.51 13.34
C GLU A 54 -18.72 -15.22 13.89
N LYS A 55 -19.86 -15.29 14.58
CA LYS A 55 -20.49 -14.11 15.20
C LYS A 55 -19.60 -13.48 16.26
N SER A 56 -18.91 -14.30 17.06
CA SER A 56 -17.99 -13.83 18.09
C SER A 56 -16.75 -13.18 17.51
N ILE A 57 -16.19 -13.74 16.42
CA ILE A 57 -15.08 -13.14 15.66
C ILE A 57 -15.51 -11.80 15.06
N GLY A 58 -16.70 -11.75 14.45
CA GLY A 58 -17.25 -10.52 13.88
C GLY A 58 -17.45 -9.43 14.94
N LEU A 59 -17.97 -9.79 16.11
CA LEU A 59 -18.12 -8.85 17.24
C LEU A 59 -16.76 -8.35 17.73
N LEU A 60 -15.77 -9.25 17.88
CA LEU A 60 -14.42 -8.87 18.30
C LEU A 60 -13.79 -7.89 17.30
N MET A 61 -13.92 -8.16 16.00
CA MET A 61 -13.40 -7.29 14.94
C MET A 61 -14.05 -5.89 15.00
N LEU A 62 -15.37 -5.82 15.22
CA LEU A 62 -16.07 -4.55 15.38
C LEU A 62 -15.61 -3.78 16.63
N LEU A 63 -15.41 -4.47 17.76
CA LEU A 63 -14.88 -3.87 18.98
C LEU A 63 -13.44 -3.35 18.79
N THR A 64 -12.61 -4.09 18.07
CA THR A 64 -11.23 -3.67 17.75
C THR A 64 -11.22 -2.43 16.87
N ILE A 65 -12.05 -2.39 15.83
CA ILE A 65 -12.20 -1.20 14.97
C ILE A 65 -12.71 0.00 15.77
N PHE A 66 -13.73 -0.20 16.61
CA PHE A 66 -14.24 0.84 17.49
C PHE A 66 -13.12 1.38 18.41
N THR A 67 -12.34 0.50 19.02
CA THR A 67 -11.25 0.89 19.92
C THR A 67 -10.15 1.63 19.17
N TRP A 68 -9.81 1.24 17.94
CA TRP A 68 -8.88 1.99 17.09
C TRP A 68 -9.36 3.41 16.80
N ILE A 69 -10.65 3.59 16.48
CA ILE A 69 -11.21 4.90 16.13
C ILE A 69 -11.22 5.84 17.34
N PHE A 70 -11.67 5.37 18.50
CA PHE A 70 -11.90 6.24 19.67
C PHE A 70 -10.72 6.32 20.63
N TYR A 71 -9.87 5.29 20.69
CA TYR A 71 -8.79 5.15 21.67
C TYR A 71 -7.42 4.88 21.05
N GLY A 72 -7.31 4.86 19.71
CA GLY A 72 -6.08 4.52 19.00
C GLY A 72 -4.88 5.40 19.33
N GLU A 73 -5.07 6.71 19.49
CA GLU A 73 -3.99 7.65 19.84
C GLU A 73 -3.50 7.48 21.28
N ARG A 74 -4.41 7.10 22.19
CA ARG A 74 -4.11 7.04 23.63
C ARG A 74 -3.52 5.70 24.05
N LEU A 75 -4.04 4.60 23.49
CA LEU A 75 -3.62 3.24 23.81
C LEU A 75 -2.57 2.71 22.84
N GLY A 76 -2.42 3.33 21.66
CA GLY A 76 -1.55 2.86 20.59
C GLY A 76 -2.22 1.77 19.75
N LEU A 77 -2.24 1.96 18.42
CA LEU A 77 -2.87 1.04 17.47
C LEU A 77 -2.32 -0.40 17.57
N ALA A 78 -1.01 -0.54 17.77
CA ALA A 78 -0.33 -1.83 17.91
C ALA A 78 -0.77 -2.58 19.18
N ASN A 79 -0.90 -1.88 20.31
CA ASN A 79 -1.32 -2.49 21.58
C ASN A 79 -2.76 -3.00 21.48
N ILE A 80 -3.65 -2.23 20.85
CA ILE A 80 -5.04 -2.64 20.59
C ILE A 80 -5.09 -3.89 19.71
N ALA A 81 -4.28 -3.95 18.65
CA ALA A 81 -4.20 -5.10 17.76
C ALA A 81 -3.72 -6.37 18.49
N ILE A 82 -2.65 -6.25 19.28
CA ILE A 82 -2.11 -7.36 20.08
C ILE A 82 -3.15 -7.83 21.10
N ALA A 83 -3.81 -6.92 21.81
CA ALA A 83 -4.86 -7.25 22.76
C ALA A 83 -6.02 -8.00 22.08
N SER A 84 -6.45 -7.57 20.90
CA SER A 84 -7.49 -8.25 20.11
C SER A 84 -7.09 -9.68 19.76
N VAL A 85 -5.84 -9.91 19.33
CA VAL A 85 -5.34 -11.25 19.00
C VAL A 85 -5.28 -12.13 20.25
N VAL A 86 -4.80 -11.59 21.37
CA VAL A 86 -4.77 -12.31 22.66
C VAL A 86 -6.18 -12.70 23.08
N ILE A 87 -7.15 -11.79 23.01
CA ILE A 87 -8.56 -12.07 23.30
C ILE A 87 -9.09 -13.17 22.39
N ALA A 88 -8.80 -13.12 21.08
CA ALA A 88 -9.23 -14.14 20.14
C ALA A 88 -8.72 -15.55 20.52
N PHE A 89 -7.47 -15.68 20.96
CA PHE A 89 -6.91 -16.96 21.43
C PHE A 89 -7.45 -17.38 22.80
N VAL A 90 -7.63 -16.45 23.74
CA VAL A 90 -8.17 -16.74 25.09
C VAL A 90 -9.59 -17.30 24.99
N PHE A 91 -10.42 -16.73 24.11
CA PHE A 91 -11.78 -17.23 23.85
C PHE A 91 -11.83 -18.38 22.84
N ARG A 92 -10.68 -18.93 22.41
CA ARG A 92 -10.57 -20.02 21.44
C ARG A 92 -11.36 -19.76 20.15
N LEU A 93 -11.35 -18.50 19.71
CA LEU A 93 -12.00 -18.06 18.47
C LEU A 93 -11.13 -18.33 17.25
N LEU A 94 -9.81 -18.40 17.44
CA LEU A 94 -8.82 -18.66 16.39
C LEU A 94 -7.91 -19.81 16.82
N ASP A 95 -7.56 -20.67 15.86
CA ASP A 95 -6.56 -21.70 16.04
C ASP A 95 -5.20 -21.20 15.55
N TRP A 96 -4.11 -21.52 16.27
CA TRP A 96 -2.77 -21.03 15.91
C TRP A 96 -2.37 -21.44 14.48
N LYS A 97 -2.76 -22.67 14.06
CA LYS A 97 -2.48 -23.17 12.71
C LYS A 97 -3.19 -22.36 11.62
N GLU A 98 -4.39 -21.85 11.88
CA GLU A 98 -5.12 -21.00 10.93
C GLU A 98 -4.37 -19.66 10.79
N VAL A 99 -4.01 -19.06 11.92
CA VAL A 99 -3.26 -17.79 11.94
C VAL A 99 -1.88 -17.94 11.29
N GLU A 100 -1.16 -19.02 11.58
CA GLU A 100 0.17 -19.30 11.03
C GLU A 100 0.15 -19.44 9.50
N GLN A 101 -0.90 -20.04 8.95
CA GLN A 101 -1.08 -20.23 7.50
C GLN A 101 -1.46 -18.93 6.80
N ASP A 102 -2.28 -18.09 7.44
CA ASP A 102 -2.77 -16.84 6.86
C ASP A 102 -1.79 -15.66 7.03
N VAL A 103 -0.91 -15.71 8.05
CA VAL A 103 0.08 -14.65 8.31
C VAL A 103 1.31 -14.79 7.44
N ASN A 104 1.63 -13.76 6.66
CA ASN A 104 2.87 -13.69 5.90
C ASN A 104 4.06 -13.27 6.78
N TRP A 105 4.72 -14.25 7.40
CA TRP A 105 5.90 -14.05 8.25
C TRP A 105 7.08 -13.35 7.56
N GLY A 106 7.18 -13.47 6.23
CA GLY A 106 8.20 -12.79 5.44
C GLY A 106 8.12 -11.26 5.56
N VAL A 107 6.91 -10.71 5.72
CA VAL A 107 6.70 -9.26 5.88
C VAL A 107 7.34 -8.75 7.18
N PHE A 108 7.23 -9.50 8.28
CA PHE A 108 7.85 -9.12 9.56
C PHE A 108 9.38 -9.10 9.48
N LEU A 109 9.98 -10.15 8.92
CA LEU A 109 11.43 -10.23 8.72
C LEU A 109 11.95 -9.13 7.80
N MET A 110 11.20 -8.84 6.75
CA MET A 110 11.53 -7.81 5.78
C MET A 110 11.48 -6.40 6.41
N TYR A 111 10.45 -6.08 7.21
CA TYR A 111 10.42 -4.81 7.96
C TYR A 111 11.58 -4.70 8.95
N GLY A 112 11.84 -5.75 9.73
CA GLY A 112 12.97 -5.77 10.66
C GLY A 112 14.31 -5.56 9.96
N GLY A 113 14.54 -6.30 8.87
CA GLY A 113 15.75 -6.19 8.06
C GLY A 113 15.92 -4.81 7.41
N ALA A 114 14.84 -4.21 6.92
CA ALA A 114 14.85 -2.87 6.38
C ALA A 114 15.16 -1.78 7.41
N ILE A 115 14.57 -1.86 8.60
CA ILE A 115 14.87 -0.94 9.71
C ILE A 115 16.35 -1.08 10.10
N CYS A 116 16.86 -2.32 10.19
CA CYS A 116 18.27 -2.59 10.47
C CYS A 116 19.21 -2.05 9.38
N LEU A 117 18.92 -2.33 8.10
CA LEU A 117 19.70 -1.83 6.96
C LEU A 117 19.71 -0.31 6.97
N GLY A 118 18.56 0.30 7.24
CA GLY A 118 18.43 1.73 7.34
C GLY A 118 19.28 2.37 8.42
N PHE A 119 19.23 1.80 9.62
CA PHE A 119 20.08 2.21 10.72
C PHE A 119 21.55 2.03 10.40
N ALA A 120 21.92 0.92 9.75
CA ALA A 120 23.29 0.66 9.32
C ALA A 120 23.76 1.67 8.26
N MET A 121 22.95 2.00 7.27
CA MET A 121 23.28 2.98 6.22
C MET A 121 23.51 4.39 6.78
N GLY A 122 22.71 4.80 7.78
CA GLY A 122 22.94 6.06 8.49
C GLY A 122 24.21 6.04 9.32
N ARG A 123 24.49 4.93 10.03
CA ARG A 123 25.71 4.77 10.84
C ARG A 123 27.00 4.71 10.04
N THR A 124 26.99 4.08 8.86
CA THR A 124 28.20 3.91 8.03
C THR A 124 28.48 5.10 7.12
N GLY A 125 27.57 6.05 7.02
CA GLY A 125 27.63 7.13 6.02
C GLY A 125 27.36 6.66 4.60
N ALA A 126 26.95 5.40 4.40
CA ALA A 126 26.62 4.86 3.08
C ALA A 126 25.41 5.57 2.44
N ALA A 127 24.46 6.04 3.25
CA ALA A 127 23.35 6.86 2.77
C ALA A 127 23.85 8.18 2.14
N HIS A 128 24.76 8.91 2.82
CA HIS A 128 25.39 10.11 2.27
C HIS A 128 26.24 9.81 1.04
N TRP A 129 27.04 8.74 1.06
CA TRP A 129 27.85 8.36 -0.11
C TRP A 129 26.98 8.05 -1.35
N LEU A 130 25.85 7.35 -1.15
CA LEU A 130 24.91 7.07 -2.23
C LEU A 130 24.25 8.37 -2.71
N ALA A 131 23.94 9.29 -1.79
CA ALA A 131 23.48 10.64 -2.12
C ALA A 131 24.41 11.31 -3.12
N ASP A 132 25.67 11.43 -2.74
CA ASP A 132 26.67 12.18 -3.48
C ASP A 132 26.90 11.56 -4.87
N ASN A 133 26.84 10.23 -4.98
CA ASN A 133 27.14 9.52 -6.24
C ASN A 133 25.93 9.37 -7.18
N THR A 134 24.74 9.07 -6.67
CA THR A 134 23.54 8.86 -7.52
C THR A 134 22.72 10.13 -7.70
N LEU A 135 22.73 11.03 -6.71
CA LEU A 135 21.95 12.26 -6.71
C LEU A 135 22.80 13.46 -7.13
N GLY A 136 24.14 13.40 -7.04
CA GLY A 136 25.04 14.44 -7.53
C GLY A 136 24.87 14.77 -9.03
N TYR A 137 24.31 13.84 -9.83
CA TYR A 137 23.98 14.08 -11.25
C TYR A 137 22.50 14.42 -11.52
N LEU A 138 21.57 14.00 -10.65
CA LEU A 138 20.12 14.07 -10.91
C LEU A 138 19.37 15.07 -10.01
N VAL A 139 19.95 15.45 -8.86
CA VAL A 139 19.28 16.18 -7.79
C VAL A 139 20.03 17.46 -7.50
N HIS A 140 19.62 18.51 -8.20
CA HIS A 140 20.06 19.89 -7.93
C HIS A 140 19.06 20.64 -7.04
N SER A 141 17.96 19.99 -6.62
CA SER A 141 16.88 20.60 -5.83
C SER A 141 16.11 19.56 -5.01
N SER A 142 15.47 19.99 -3.91
CA SER A 142 14.56 19.19 -3.08
C SER A 142 13.48 18.48 -3.91
N TRP A 143 12.97 19.16 -4.94
CA TRP A 143 11.97 18.62 -5.86
C TRP A 143 12.50 17.47 -6.72
N GLY A 144 13.73 17.60 -7.23
CA GLY A 144 14.39 16.54 -7.99
C GLY A 144 14.55 15.27 -7.17
N LEU A 145 14.92 15.42 -5.88
CA LEU A 145 15.06 14.30 -4.95
C LEU A 145 13.76 13.52 -4.79
N LEU A 146 12.67 14.23 -4.48
CA LEU A 146 11.37 13.63 -4.24
C LEU A 146 10.86 12.91 -5.48
N ILE A 147 10.94 13.54 -6.65
CA ILE A 147 10.47 12.97 -7.92
C ILE A 147 11.27 11.71 -8.27
N SER A 148 12.60 11.75 -8.14
CA SER A 148 13.46 10.60 -8.42
C SER A 148 13.18 9.43 -7.48
N LEU A 149 13.06 9.68 -6.17
CA LEU A 149 12.73 8.65 -5.18
C LEU A 149 11.35 8.03 -5.43
N SER A 150 10.35 8.87 -5.72
CA SER A 150 9.00 8.43 -6.08
C SER A 150 8.97 7.59 -7.34
N PHE A 151 9.75 7.98 -8.35
CA PHE A 151 9.86 7.23 -9.60
C PHE A 151 10.49 5.84 -9.36
N ILE A 152 11.59 5.78 -8.59
CA ILE A 152 12.23 4.51 -8.22
C ILE A 152 11.24 3.61 -7.46
N ALA A 153 10.53 4.17 -6.47
CA ALA A 153 9.53 3.46 -5.68
C ALA A 153 8.38 2.89 -6.54
N LEU A 154 7.89 3.67 -7.51
CA LEU A 154 6.78 3.30 -8.41
C LEU A 154 7.10 2.12 -9.35
N PHE A 155 8.36 1.98 -9.76
CA PHE A 155 8.80 0.87 -10.58
C PHE A 155 9.22 -0.33 -9.75
N LEU A 156 9.92 -0.08 -8.63
CA LEU A 156 10.39 -1.13 -7.75
C LEU A 156 9.22 -1.94 -7.16
N THR A 157 8.10 -1.30 -6.86
CA THR A 157 6.91 -1.94 -6.29
C THR A 157 6.21 -2.96 -7.21
N GLU A 158 6.58 -3.05 -8.49
CA GLU A 158 6.07 -4.12 -9.37
C GLU A 158 6.85 -5.42 -9.20
N ALA A 159 8.13 -5.31 -8.84
CA ALA A 159 9.03 -6.44 -8.71
C ALA A 159 9.02 -7.04 -7.31
N ILE A 160 8.74 -6.22 -6.29
CA ILE A 160 8.72 -6.61 -4.88
C ILE A 160 7.46 -6.07 -4.19
N SER A 161 7.10 -6.62 -3.03
CA SER A 161 5.92 -6.13 -2.30
C SER A 161 6.03 -4.63 -1.99
N ASN A 162 4.90 -3.91 -2.03
CA ASN A 162 4.81 -2.47 -1.74
C ASN A 162 5.57 -2.11 -0.45
N THR A 163 5.36 -2.94 0.56
CA THR A 163 6.01 -2.84 1.84
C THR A 163 7.53 -3.01 1.76
N ALA A 164 8.02 -3.98 0.98
CA ALA A 164 9.45 -4.20 0.75
C ALA A 164 10.10 -2.97 0.13
N ALA A 165 9.44 -2.39 -0.87
CA ALA A 165 9.93 -1.23 -1.60
C ALA A 165 10.09 -0.02 -0.68
N VAL A 166 9.08 0.27 0.14
CA VAL A 166 9.17 1.34 1.15
C VAL A 166 10.28 1.03 2.14
N ALA A 167 10.35 -0.20 2.65
CA ALA A 167 11.29 -0.54 3.69
C ALA A 167 12.76 -0.46 3.20
N LEU A 168 13.01 -0.81 1.93
CA LEU A 168 14.32 -0.64 1.28
C LEU A 168 14.70 0.84 1.10
N LEU A 169 13.76 1.65 0.56
CA LEU A 169 14.06 3.02 0.12
C LEU A 169 13.94 4.06 1.22
N LEU A 170 13.08 3.83 2.21
CA LEU A 170 12.76 4.83 3.24
C LEU A 170 13.97 5.26 4.06
N PRO A 171 14.84 4.36 4.55
CA PRO A 171 15.97 4.82 5.34
C PRO A 171 17.00 5.61 4.56
N LEU A 172 17.23 5.19 3.31
CA LEU A 172 18.05 5.95 2.38
C LEU A 172 17.46 7.36 2.21
N ALA A 173 16.18 7.44 1.87
CA ALA A 173 15.50 8.70 1.65
C ALA A 173 15.47 9.60 2.90
N LEU A 174 15.30 9.04 4.11
CA LEU A 174 15.37 9.80 5.36
C LEU A 174 16.77 10.35 5.63
N GLY A 175 17.83 9.62 5.27
CA GLY A 175 19.20 10.16 5.32
C GLY A 175 19.36 11.36 4.39
N LEU A 176 18.85 11.24 3.15
CA LEU A 176 18.88 12.29 2.14
C LEU A 176 18.04 13.51 2.51
N ALA A 177 16.92 13.30 3.20
CA ALA A 177 16.04 14.37 3.67
C ALA A 177 16.79 15.37 4.57
N GLN A 178 17.73 14.88 5.39
CA GLN A 178 18.51 15.71 6.30
C GLN A 178 19.46 16.65 5.55
N ASP A 179 20.09 16.16 4.48
CA ASP A 179 21.02 16.95 3.67
C ASP A 179 20.33 18.09 2.92
N PHE A 180 19.13 17.82 2.39
CA PHE A 180 18.32 18.80 1.66
C PHE A 180 17.38 19.62 2.54
N GLN A 181 17.44 19.43 3.87
CA GLN A 181 16.57 20.08 4.86
C GLN A 181 15.06 19.91 4.57
N ILE A 182 14.68 18.79 3.97
CA ILE A 182 13.28 18.48 3.64
C ILE A 182 12.62 17.85 4.86
N ASP A 183 11.36 18.20 5.13
CA ASP A 183 10.56 17.53 6.16
C ASP A 183 10.53 16.00 5.89
N PRO A 184 11.01 15.16 6.84
CA PRO A 184 10.97 13.70 6.75
C PRO A 184 9.58 13.14 6.41
N ARG A 185 8.51 13.85 6.77
CA ARG A 185 7.13 13.48 6.46
C ARG A 185 6.88 13.49 4.96
N ILE A 186 7.36 14.52 4.25
CA ILE A 186 7.19 14.65 2.79
C ILE A 186 7.94 13.53 2.09
N VAL A 187 9.18 13.28 2.51
CA VAL A 187 10.01 12.21 1.93
C VAL A 187 9.36 10.84 2.13
N THR A 188 8.82 10.59 3.32
CA THR A 188 8.10 9.36 3.63
C THR A 188 6.84 9.22 2.76
N LEU A 189 6.06 10.29 2.59
CA LEU A 189 4.88 10.30 1.72
C LEU A 189 5.25 10.06 0.25
N SER A 190 6.36 10.65 -0.19
CA SER A 190 6.87 10.52 -1.55
C SER A 190 7.38 9.13 -1.90
N LEU A 191 7.68 8.29 -0.91
CA LEU A 191 7.94 6.87 -1.13
C LEU A 191 6.69 6.02 -0.96
N THR A 192 5.96 6.23 0.13
CA THR A 192 4.83 5.38 0.52
C THR A 192 3.66 5.43 -0.45
N ILE A 193 3.32 6.62 -0.98
CA ILE A 193 2.22 6.75 -1.93
C ILE A 193 2.57 6.07 -3.27
N PRO A 194 3.72 6.35 -3.92
CA PRO A 194 4.09 5.68 -5.17
C PRO A 194 4.33 4.18 -5.04
N SER A 195 4.88 3.71 -3.92
CA SER A 195 4.95 2.26 -3.63
C SER A 195 3.59 1.59 -3.49
N GLY A 196 2.49 2.34 -3.33
CA GLY A 196 1.14 1.78 -3.35
C GLY A 196 0.55 1.57 -4.75
N LEU A 197 1.18 2.14 -5.78
CA LEU A 197 0.62 2.25 -7.14
C LEU A 197 1.13 1.11 -8.06
N ALA A 198 1.01 -0.12 -7.58
CA ALA A 198 1.38 -1.34 -8.32
C ALA A 198 0.21 -1.80 -9.21
N PHE A 199 0.35 -1.63 -10.53
CA PHE A 199 -0.74 -1.82 -11.50
C PHE A 199 -0.40 -2.77 -12.66
N GLN A 200 0.88 -3.10 -12.89
CA GLN A 200 1.30 -3.75 -14.14
C GLN A 200 1.42 -5.27 -14.02
N LEU A 201 2.16 -5.77 -13.03
CA LEU A 201 2.48 -7.18 -12.93
C LEU A 201 1.47 -7.91 -12.04
N PRO A 202 1.00 -9.12 -12.43
CA PRO A 202 0.13 -9.95 -11.58
C PRO A 202 0.73 -10.25 -10.21
N MET A 203 2.06 -10.30 -10.10
CA MET A 203 2.76 -10.55 -8.83
C MET A 203 2.86 -9.30 -7.93
N GLY A 204 2.53 -8.11 -8.45
CA GLY A 204 2.71 -6.84 -7.74
C GLY A 204 1.74 -6.65 -6.57
N THR A 205 0.49 -7.13 -6.70
CA THR A 205 -0.47 -7.13 -5.58
C THR A 205 -1.33 -8.39 -5.56
N PRO A 206 -1.81 -8.82 -4.38
CA PRO A 206 -2.73 -9.96 -4.28
C PRO A 206 -4.01 -9.78 -5.11
N ALA A 207 -4.53 -8.56 -5.23
CA ALA A 207 -5.73 -8.29 -6.02
C ALA A 207 -5.50 -8.58 -7.51
N THR A 208 -4.39 -8.12 -8.08
CA THR A 208 -4.03 -8.39 -9.47
C THR A 208 -3.73 -9.88 -9.69
N ALA A 209 -3.09 -10.54 -8.71
CA ALA A 209 -2.85 -11.98 -8.75
C ALA A 209 -4.15 -12.79 -8.77
N ILE A 210 -5.13 -12.44 -7.94
CA ILE A 210 -6.46 -13.07 -7.91
C ILE A 210 -7.16 -12.89 -9.25
N ALA A 211 -7.17 -11.67 -9.80
CA ALA A 211 -7.79 -11.38 -11.09
C ALA A 211 -7.13 -12.19 -12.23
N TYR A 212 -5.81 -12.27 -12.27
CA TYR A 212 -5.06 -13.08 -13.22
C TYR A 212 -5.33 -14.58 -13.08
N SER A 213 -5.44 -15.09 -11.84
CA SER A 213 -5.72 -16.50 -11.55
C SER A 213 -7.08 -17.00 -12.07
N SER A 214 -7.99 -16.07 -12.43
CA SER A 214 -9.28 -16.40 -13.03
C SER A 214 -9.15 -17.03 -14.43
N GLY A 215 -8.01 -16.84 -15.11
CA GLY A 215 -7.78 -17.29 -16.47
C GLY A 215 -8.43 -16.42 -17.57
N TYR A 216 -9.17 -15.37 -17.19
CA TYR A 216 -9.84 -14.46 -18.12
C TYR A 216 -8.98 -13.26 -18.56
N ILE A 217 -7.85 -13.02 -17.90
CA ILE A 217 -7.01 -11.83 -18.12
C ILE A 217 -5.57 -12.28 -18.39
N SER A 218 -4.97 -11.83 -19.49
CA SER A 218 -3.58 -12.13 -19.80
C SER A 218 -2.59 -11.17 -19.09
N VAL A 219 -1.32 -11.57 -19.01
CA VAL A 219 -0.24 -10.68 -18.52
C VAL A 219 -0.14 -9.42 -19.40
N LYS A 220 -0.39 -9.56 -20.71
CA LYS A 220 -0.36 -8.42 -21.63
C LYS A 220 -1.48 -7.41 -21.31
N ASP A 221 -2.68 -7.89 -20.98
CA ASP A 221 -3.82 -7.03 -20.66
C ASP A 221 -3.57 -6.23 -19.38
N THR A 222 -3.06 -6.90 -18.34
CA THR A 222 -2.68 -6.27 -17.07
C THR A 222 -1.56 -5.25 -17.23
N VAL A 223 -0.50 -5.56 -17.98
CA VAL A 223 0.60 -4.62 -18.23
C VAL A 223 0.15 -3.42 -19.06
N MET A 224 -0.66 -3.61 -20.10
CA MET A 224 -1.13 -2.51 -20.96
C MET A 224 -2.04 -1.55 -20.20
N GLY A 225 -3.05 -2.07 -19.49
CA GLY A 225 -3.93 -1.23 -18.66
C GLY A 225 -3.17 -0.59 -17.51
N GLY A 226 -2.30 -1.36 -16.86
CA GLY A 226 -1.49 -0.92 -15.73
C GLY A 226 -0.49 0.17 -16.08
N MET A 227 0.12 0.12 -17.27
CA MET A 227 1.09 1.14 -17.70
C MET A 227 0.43 2.50 -17.94
N ILE A 228 -0.77 2.51 -18.53
CA ILE A 228 -1.55 3.74 -18.71
C ILE A 228 -1.91 4.32 -17.35
N LEU A 229 -2.47 3.51 -16.44
CA LEU A 229 -2.82 3.94 -15.09
C LEU A 229 -1.61 4.44 -14.32
N LYS A 230 -0.46 3.77 -14.44
CA LYS A 230 0.78 4.15 -13.77
C LYS A 230 1.30 5.50 -14.23
N LEU A 231 1.33 5.74 -15.55
CA LEU A 231 1.81 7.01 -16.09
C LEU A 231 0.96 8.17 -15.58
N PHE A 232 -0.36 8.03 -15.64
CA PHE A 232 -1.26 9.04 -15.11
C PHE A 232 -1.15 9.19 -13.59
N ALA A 233 -1.02 8.09 -12.85
CA ALA A 233 -0.85 8.14 -11.40
C ALA A 233 0.43 8.87 -11.00
N PHE A 234 1.52 8.66 -11.74
CA PHE A 234 2.77 9.38 -11.53
C PHE A 234 2.64 10.88 -11.81
N ILE A 235 2.03 11.25 -12.94
CA ILE A 235 1.77 12.67 -13.28
C ILE A 235 0.91 13.32 -12.20
N LEU A 236 -0.19 12.67 -11.81
CA LEU A 236 -1.10 13.17 -10.79
C LEU A 236 -0.41 13.30 -9.43
N PHE A 237 0.43 12.33 -9.08
CA PHE A 237 1.23 12.37 -7.87
C PHE A 237 2.21 13.55 -7.89
N VAL A 238 2.95 13.75 -8.98
CA VAL A 238 3.85 14.90 -9.14
C VAL A 238 3.09 16.23 -9.02
N LEU A 239 1.92 16.36 -9.67
CA LEU A 239 1.05 17.52 -9.51
C LEU A 239 0.57 17.71 -8.07
N SER A 240 0.30 16.62 -7.35
CA SER A 240 -0.09 16.67 -5.94
C SER A 240 1.04 17.22 -5.06
N ILE A 241 2.29 16.82 -5.31
CA ILE A 241 3.45 17.39 -4.62
C ILE A 241 3.58 18.89 -4.93
N PHE A 242 3.45 19.32 -6.19
CA PHE A 242 3.68 20.73 -6.55
C PHE A 242 2.58 21.69 -6.12
N PHE A 243 1.31 21.28 -6.19
CA PHE A 243 0.18 22.19 -5.99
C PHE A 243 -0.57 21.93 -4.69
N TYR A 244 -0.81 20.66 -4.37
CA TYR A 244 -1.68 20.29 -3.25
C TYR A 244 -0.92 20.28 -1.92
N TRP A 245 0.25 19.67 -1.86
CA TRP A 245 1.02 19.55 -0.62
C TRP A 245 1.46 20.88 0.00
N PRO A 246 1.90 21.90 -0.77
CA PRO A 246 2.16 23.24 -0.22
C PRO A 246 0.90 23.88 0.37
N SER A 247 -0.27 23.69 -0.26
CA SER A 247 -1.54 24.27 0.21
C SER A 247 -2.05 23.69 1.54
N ILE A 248 -1.58 22.51 1.93
CA ILE A 248 -1.90 21.87 3.22
C ILE A 248 -0.77 22.06 4.25
N GLY A 249 0.25 22.86 3.94
CA GLY A 249 1.30 23.28 4.86
C GLY A 249 2.55 22.39 4.88
N PHE A 250 2.80 21.60 3.84
CA PHE A 250 4.09 20.92 3.68
C PHE A 250 5.14 21.89 3.14
N GLU A 251 6.27 22.01 3.84
CA GLU A 251 7.41 22.87 3.46
C GLU A 251 8.53 22.02 2.82
N PHE A 252 8.99 22.46 1.65
CA PHE A 252 9.88 21.73 0.74
C PHE A 252 11.30 22.30 0.71
#